data_AF-A0A822ASL9-F1
#
_entry.id   AF-A0A822ASL9-F1
#
_cell.length_a   1.000
_cell.length_b   1.000
_cell.length_c   1.000
_cell.angle_alpha   90.00
_cell.angle_beta   90.00
_cell.angle_gamma   90.00
#
_symmetry.space_group_name_H-M   'P 1'
#
loop_
_entity.id
_entity.type
_entity.pdbx_description
1 polymer ?
#
loop_
_entity_poly.entity_id
_entity_poly.type
_entity_poly.pdbx_seq_one_letter_code
_entity_poly.pdbx_strand_id
1 'polypeptide(L)'
;MSRPSRRRLPENYMVIWVDGNMDMANKDCQNTMDQLRGVVNQVNPCTTAEECIQQLNENPEEISFVISSGALGQHMVPDIHDMAKLNAIYIFCPKKERYQDWAQNWAKIKGVHTSIKHICKKLATAIKQCNQDHMSVDLKLTSDDDPQLRELTDFIRKE
;
A
#
# COMPACT_ATOMS: atom_id res chain seq x y z
N MET A 1 -12.33 -8.95 30.27
CA MET A 1 -11.24 -9.29 29.32
C MET A 1 -11.59 -8.67 27.96
N SER A 2 -11.10 -7.46 27.67
CA SER A 2 -11.32 -6.83 26.35
C SER A 2 -10.37 -7.44 25.33
N ARG A 3 -10.93 -7.92 24.21
CA ARG A 3 -10.15 -8.29 23.03
C ARG A 3 -9.34 -7.07 22.55
N PRO A 4 -8.08 -7.23 22.13
CA PRO A 4 -7.37 -6.11 21.52
C PRO A 4 -8.12 -5.73 20.25
N SER A 5 -8.69 -4.52 20.24
CA SER A 5 -9.27 -3.91 19.05
C SER A 5 -8.20 -3.96 17.96
N ARG A 6 -8.49 -4.67 16.86
CA ARG A 6 -7.64 -4.71 15.67
C ARG A 6 -7.57 -3.29 15.13
N ARG A 7 -6.56 -2.52 15.56
CA ARG A 7 -6.37 -1.12 15.14
C ARG A 7 -6.19 -1.14 13.62
N ARG A 8 -7.18 -0.59 12.91
CA ARG A 8 -7.06 -0.31 11.48
C ARG A 8 -5.93 0.70 11.30
N LEU A 9 -5.13 0.52 10.26
CA LEU A 9 -3.99 1.40 9.97
C LEU A 9 -4.50 2.74 9.37
N PRO A 10 -3.68 3.82 9.36
CA PRO A 10 -4.12 5.21 9.16
C PRO A 10 -4.93 5.47 7.88
N GLU A 11 -5.62 6.61 7.84
CA GLU A 11 -6.45 7.12 6.71
C GLU A 11 -5.65 7.53 5.46
N ASN A 12 -4.32 7.35 5.44
CA ASN A 12 -3.44 7.79 4.34
C ASN A 12 -3.03 6.66 3.39
N TYR A 13 -3.73 5.53 3.43
CA TYR A 13 -3.40 4.34 2.65
C TYR A 13 -4.62 3.81 1.92
N MET A 14 -4.47 3.65 0.61
CA MET A 14 -5.47 3.05 -0.24
C MET A 14 -4.96 1.72 -0.80
N VAL A 15 -5.86 0.74 -0.84
CA VAL A 15 -5.67 -0.47 -1.64
C VAL A 15 -6.60 -0.41 -2.84
N ILE A 16 -6.04 -0.59 -4.03
CA ILE A 16 -6.81 -0.79 -5.25
C ILE A 16 -6.77 -2.28 -5.58
N TRP A 17 -7.94 -2.93 -5.64
CA TRP A 17 -8.07 -4.32 -6.04
C TRP A 17 -8.61 -4.41 -7.47
N VAL A 18 -7.78 -4.92 -8.38
CA VAL A 18 -8.03 -4.92 -9.82
C VAL A 18 -8.24 -6.35 -10.32
N ASP A 19 -9.47 -6.68 -10.71
CA ASP A 19 -9.79 -7.98 -11.31
C ASP A 19 -10.89 -7.84 -12.38
N GLY A 20 -10.59 -8.26 -13.60
CA GLY A 20 -11.52 -8.17 -14.73
C GLY A 20 -12.73 -9.10 -14.63
N ASN A 21 -12.71 -10.09 -13.72
CA ASN A 21 -13.85 -10.96 -13.45
C ASN A 21 -14.50 -10.66 -12.10
N MET A 22 -14.28 -9.47 -11.53
CA MET A 22 -14.83 -9.12 -10.24
C MET A 22 -16.36 -9.05 -10.30
N ASP A 23 -16.99 -9.84 -9.44
CA ASP A 23 -18.44 -9.81 -9.21
C ASP A 23 -18.69 -9.63 -7.72
N MET A 24 -19.19 -8.47 -7.31
CA MET A 24 -19.46 -8.18 -5.90
C MET A 24 -20.66 -8.94 -5.31
N ALA A 25 -21.47 -9.63 -6.14
CA ALA A 25 -22.46 -10.58 -5.67
C ALA A 25 -21.83 -11.94 -5.30
N ASN A 26 -20.61 -12.22 -5.78
CA ASN A 26 -19.89 -13.46 -5.51
C ASN A 26 -19.32 -13.48 -4.07
N LYS A 27 -19.55 -14.58 -3.35
CA LYS A 27 -19.09 -14.76 -1.96
C LYS A 27 -17.57 -14.69 -1.79
N ASP A 28 -16.80 -15.17 -2.76
CA ASP A 28 -15.33 -15.13 -2.71
C ASP A 28 -14.82 -13.69 -2.88
N CYS A 29 -15.48 -12.89 -3.72
CA CYS A 29 -15.18 -11.47 -3.86
C CYS A 29 -15.53 -10.70 -2.58
N GLN A 30 -16.70 -10.96 -1.99
CA GLN A 30 -17.10 -10.36 -0.71
C GLN A 30 -16.12 -10.72 0.42
N ASN A 31 -15.75 -12.00 0.54
CA ASN A 31 -14.79 -12.47 1.53
C ASN A 31 -13.39 -11.88 1.33
N THR A 32 -12.99 -11.65 0.07
CA THR A 32 -11.73 -10.95 -0.26
C THR A 32 -11.79 -9.49 0.19
N MET A 33 -12.86 -8.78 -0.13
CA MET A 33 -13.10 -7.40 0.31
C MET A 33 -13.11 -7.27 1.84
N ASP A 34 -13.80 -8.17 2.55
CA ASP A 34 -13.88 -8.15 4.01
C ASP A 34 -12.50 -8.34 4.66
N GLN A 35 -11.69 -9.22 4.09
CA GLN A 35 -10.32 -9.44 4.58
C GLN A 35 -9.41 -8.24 4.33
N LEU A 36 -9.54 -7.57 3.18
CA LEU A 36 -8.79 -6.35 2.87
C LEU A 36 -9.20 -5.19 3.77
N ARG A 37 -10.51 -4.98 3.95
CA ARG A 37 -11.08 -3.98 4.87
C ARG A 37 -10.73 -4.24 6.34
N GLY A 38 -10.37 -5.48 6.67
CA GLY A 38 -9.82 -5.85 7.97
C GLY A 38 -8.38 -5.37 8.20
N VAL A 39 -7.71 -4.85 7.16
CA VAL A 39 -6.31 -4.35 7.20
C VAL A 39 -6.25 -2.83 6.97
N VAL A 40 -6.96 -2.33 5.95
CA VAL A 40 -6.96 -0.93 5.52
C VAL A 40 -8.40 -0.39 5.46
N ASN A 41 -8.58 0.91 5.63
CA ASN A 41 -9.91 1.54 5.59
C ASN A 41 -10.44 1.67 4.17
N GLN A 42 -9.58 2.08 3.23
CA GLN A 42 -9.94 2.34 1.84
C GLN A 42 -9.53 1.18 0.94
N VAL A 43 -10.53 0.49 0.40
CA VAL A 43 -10.34 -0.58 -0.58
C VAL A 43 -11.22 -0.27 -1.78
N ASN A 44 -10.60 0.07 -2.89
CA ASN A 44 -11.29 0.46 -4.11
C ASN A 44 -11.21 -0.67 -5.14
N PRO A 45 -12.36 -1.24 -5.54
CA PRO A 45 -12.38 -2.23 -6.60
C PRO A 45 -12.23 -1.55 -7.98
N CYS A 46 -11.56 -2.24 -8.89
CA CYS A 46 -11.44 -1.91 -10.30
C CYS A 46 -11.61 -3.19 -11.12
N THR A 47 -12.19 -3.05 -12.30
CA THR A 47 -12.31 -4.16 -13.28
C THR A 47 -11.36 -3.98 -14.47
N THR A 48 -10.85 -2.77 -14.67
CA THR A 48 -9.95 -2.44 -15.78
C THR A 48 -8.65 -1.79 -15.32
N ALA A 49 -7.65 -1.76 -16.20
CA ALA A 49 -6.38 -1.08 -15.93
C ALA A 49 -6.57 0.44 -15.90
N GLU A 50 -7.44 0.96 -16.77
CA GLU A 50 -7.76 2.37 -16.89
C GLU A 50 -8.41 2.91 -15.61
N GLU A 51 -9.35 2.17 -15.01
CA GLU A 51 -9.95 2.52 -13.73
C GLU A 51 -8.91 2.57 -12.60
N CYS A 52 -7.96 1.62 -12.59
CA CYS A 52 -6.87 1.61 -11.61
C CYS A 52 -5.97 2.84 -11.77
N ILE A 53 -5.59 3.18 -13.00
CA ILE A 53 -4.73 4.33 -13.30
C ILE A 53 -5.44 5.64 -12.92
N GLN A 54 -6.73 5.75 -13.22
CA GLN A 54 -7.54 6.90 -12.83
C GLN A 54 -7.56 7.06 -11.30
N GLN A 55 -7.89 6.00 -10.56
CA GLN A 55 -7.94 6.07 -9.10
C GLN A 55 -6.58 6.37 -8.46
N LEU A 56 -5.49 5.85 -9.03
CA LEU A 56 -4.16 6.24 -8.62
C LEU A 56 -4.03 7.76 -8.77
N ASN A 57 -4.38 8.34 -9.91
CA ASN A 57 -4.21 9.76 -10.21
C ASN A 57 -5.09 10.73 -9.40
N GLU A 58 -6.25 10.30 -8.92
CA GLU A 58 -7.19 11.16 -8.18
C GLU A 58 -6.64 11.65 -6.84
N ASN A 59 -5.82 10.84 -6.14
CA ASN A 59 -5.29 11.17 -4.81
C ASN A 59 -3.75 11.09 -4.80
N PRO A 60 -3.04 12.14 -5.24
CA PRO A 60 -1.58 12.09 -5.41
C PRO A 60 -0.81 11.95 -4.08
N GLU A 61 -1.39 12.40 -2.97
CA GLU A 61 -0.77 12.38 -1.63
C GLU A 61 -0.94 11.02 -0.91
N GLU A 62 -1.82 10.15 -1.40
CA GLU A 62 -2.14 8.90 -0.71
C GLU A 62 -1.22 7.74 -1.15
N ILE A 63 -0.56 7.10 -0.18
CA ILE A 63 0.29 5.94 -0.48
C ILE A 63 -0.61 4.78 -0.90
N SER A 64 -0.37 4.28 -2.11
CA SER A 64 -1.24 3.30 -2.75
C SER A 64 -0.58 1.92 -2.82
N PHE A 65 -1.41 0.90 -2.67
CA PHE A 65 -1.08 -0.51 -2.88
C PHE A 65 -2.01 -1.08 -3.93
N VAL A 66 -1.49 -1.89 -4.85
CA VAL A 66 -2.30 -2.53 -5.90
C VAL A 66 -2.30 -4.03 -5.70
N ILE A 67 -3.48 -4.64 -5.78
CA ILE A 67 -3.66 -6.09 -5.84
C ILE A 67 -4.29 -6.41 -7.18
N SER A 68 -3.67 -7.26 -8.00
CA SER A 68 -4.19 -7.57 -9.33
C SER A 68 -4.19 -9.07 -9.63
N SER A 69 -5.08 -9.50 -10.52
CA SER A 69 -4.97 -10.83 -11.13
C SER A 69 -3.70 -10.94 -11.99
N GLY A 70 -3.23 -12.15 -12.26
CA GLY A 70 -2.00 -12.35 -13.04
C GLY A 70 -2.08 -11.81 -14.47
N ALA A 71 -3.19 -12.07 -15.16
CA ALA A 71 -3.38 -11.63 -16.54
C ALA A 71 -3.52 -10.11 -16.66
N LEU A 72 -4.32 -9.49 -15.79
CA LEU A 72 -4.52 -8.04 -15.81
C LEU A 72 -3.26 -7.31 -15.33
N GLY A 73 -2.60 -7.83 -14.29
CA GLY A 73 -1.33 -7.30 -13.81
C GLY A 73 -0.25 -7.29 -14.89
N GLN A 74 -0.17 -8.31 -15.75
CA GLN A 74 0.77 -8.34 -16.87
C GLN A 74 0.65 -7.15 -17.82
N HIS A 75 -0.57 -6.67 -18.05
CA HIS A 75 -0.85 -5.56 -18.94
C HIS A 75 -0.70 -4.20 -18.22
N MET A 76 -1.16 -4.12 -16.97
CA MET A 76 -1.26 -2.87 -16.22
C MET A 76 0.06 -2.42 -15.56
N VAL A 77 0.89 -3.36 -15.08
CA VAL A 77 2.11 -3.02 -14.32
C VAL A 77 3.08 -2.12 -15.09
N PRO A 78 3.35 -2.33 -16.40
CA PRO A 78 4.19 -1.42 -17.18
C PRO A 78 3.80 0.05 -17.05
N ASP A 79 2.51 0.37 -16.95
CA ASP A 79 2.02 1.75 -16.92
C ASP A 79 2.08 2.39 -15.53
N ILE A 80 2.10 1.59 -14.46
CA ILE A 80 1.99 2.10 -13.07
C ILE A 80 3.26 1.92 -12.24
N HIS A 81 4.20 1.07 -12.67
CA HIS A 81 5.34 0.68 -11.84
C HIS A 81 6.25 1.84 -11.44
N ASP A 82 6.31 2.92 -12.21
CA ASP A 82 7.15 4.09 -11.90
C ASP A 82 6.47 5.13 -11.00
N MET A 83 5.17 5.00 -10.72
CA MET A 83 4.44 5.98 -9.91
C MET A 83 4.97 6.02 -8.48
N ALA A 84 5.47 7.17 -8.03
CA ALA A 84 6.11 7.32 -6.71
C ALA A 84 5.20 6.90 -5.54
N LYS A 85 3.90 7.25 -5.59
CA LYS A 85 2.90 6.87 -4.58
C LYS A 85 2.57 5.38 -4.53
N LEU A 86 2.87 4.63 -5.59
CA LEU A 86 2.65 3.19 -5.63
C LEU A 86 3.78 2.49 -4.88
N ASN A 87 3.49 2.01 -3.68
CA ASN A 87 4.48 1.39 -2.81
C ASN A 87 4.75 -0.08 -3.18
N ALA A 88 3.69 -0.85 -3.39
CA ALA A 88 3.79 -2.26 -3.72
C ALA A 88 2.60 -2.78 -4.52
N ILE A 89 2.89 -3.80 -5.33
CA ILE A 89 1.95 -4.55 -6.14
C ILE A 89 1.96 -6.00 -5.67
N TYR A 90 0.79 -6.59 -5.47
CA TYR A 90 0.62 -8.01 -5.15
C TYR A 90 -0.19 -8.68 -6.24
N ILE A 91 0.30 -9.79 -6.76
CA ILE A 91 -0.44 -10.56 -7.75
C ILE A 91 -1.24 -11.65 -7.01
N PHE A 92 -2.57 -11.57 -7.06
CA PHE A 92 -3.47 -12.59 -6.52
C PHE A 92 -3.93 -13.50 -7.65
N CYS A 93 -3.33 -14.68 -7.76
CA CYS A 93 -3.64 -15.60 -8.86
C CYS A 93 -3.41 -17.06 -8.44
N PRO A 94 -4.39 -17.97 -8.69
CA PRO A 94 -4.19 -19.41 -8.48
C PRO A 94 -3.06 -19.99 -9.33
N LYS A 95 -2.86 -19.46 -10.55
CA LYS A 95 -1.84 -19.93 -11.52
C LYS A 95 -0.49 -19.26 -11.25
N LYS A 96 0.02 -19.42 -10.02
CA LYS A 96 1.23 -18.74 -9.53
C LYS A 96 2.42 -18.90 -10.49
N GLU A 97 2.72 -20.14 -10.86
CA GLU A 97 3.89 -20.50 -11.69
C GLU A 97 3.89 -19.76 -13.03
N ARG A 98 2.72 -19.54 -13.63
CA ARG A 98 2.58 -18.83 -14.92
C ARG A 98 3.08 -17.38 -14.86
N TYR A 99 2.95 -16.73 -13.70
CA TYR A 99 3.22 -15.30 -13.56
C TYR A 99 4.45 -15.00 -12.70
N GLN A 100 5.07 -16.04 -12.11
CA GLN A 100 6.19 -15.92 -11.18
C GLN A 100 7.39 -15.22 -11.82
N ASP A 101 7.83 -15.71 -12.99
CA ASP A 101 9.03 -15.22 -13.67
C ASP A 101 8.84 -13.79 -14.16
N TRP A 102 7.68 -13.49 -14.77
CA TRP A 102 7.33 -12.14 -15.17
C TRP A 102 7.30 -11.19 -13.96
N ALA A 103 6.72 -11.62 -12.84
CA ALA A 103 6.57 -10.79 -11.65
C ALA A 103 7.92 -10.41 -11.03
N GLN A 104 8.93 -11.29 -11.13
CA GLN A 104 10.27 -11.03 -10.60
C GLN A 104 11.02 -9.92 -11.34
N ASN A 105 10.60 -9.60 -12.57
CA ASN A 105 11.21 -8.51 -13.36
C ASN A 105 10.79 -7.11 -12.88
N TRP A 106 9.83 -6.99 -11.95
CA TRP A 106 9.30 -5.71 -11.49
C TRP A 106 9.55 -5.50 -9.99
N ALA A 107 10.38 -4.52 -9.64
CA ALA A 107 10.81 -4.27 -8.25
C ALA A 107 9.67 -3.99 -7.27
N LYS A 108 8.57 -3.40 -7.75
CA LYS A 108 7.37 -3.11 -6.94
C LYS A 108 6.45 -4.31 -6.75
N ILE A 109 6.59 -5.38 -7.55
CA ILE A 109 5.82 -6.60 -7.32
C ILE A 109 6.43 -7.36 -6.12
N LYS A 110 5.64 -7.55 -5.07
CA LYS A 110 6.06 -8.23 -3.83
C LYS A 110 5.70 -9.72 -3.79
N GLY A 111 5.27 -10.25 -4.93
CA GLY A 111 5.11 -11.67 -5.21
C GLY A 111 3.78 -12.03 -5.86
N VAL A 112 3.71 -13.28 -6.31
CA VAL A 112 2.49 -13.94 -6.77
C VAL A 112 1.98 -14.87 -5.67
N HIS A 113 0.71 -14.69 -5.32
CA HIS A 113 0.07 -15.28 -4.15
C HIS A 113 -1.23 -15.97 -4.56
N THR A 114 -1.46 -17.15 -4.00
CA THR A 114 -2.70 -17.92 -4.15
C THR A 114 -3.67 -17.71 -2.99
N SER A 115 -3.30 -16.90 -2.00
CA SER A 115 -4.06 -16.69 -0.77
C SER A 115 -4.14 -15.22 -0.42
N ILE A 116 -5.37 -14.69 -0.39
CA ILE A 116 -5.63 -13.32 0.07
C ILE A 116 -5.17 -13.10 1.52
N LYS A 117 -5.29 -14.10 2.39
CA LYS A 117 -4.79 -14.03 3.78
C LYS A 117 -3.30 -13.72 3.85
N HIS A 118 -2.51 -14.31 2.95
CA HIS A 118 -1.08 -14.07 2.88
C HIS A 118 -0.80 -12.63 2.39
N ILE A 119 -1.56 -12.15 1.40
CA ILE A 119 -1.47 -10.76 0.94
C ILE A 119 -1.84 -9.80 2.08
N CYS A 120 -2.94 -10.02 2.80
CA CYS A 120 -3.35 -9.20 3.96
C CYS A 120 -2.24 -9.10 5.02
N LYS A 121 -1.55 -10.21 5.32
CA LYS A 121 -0.43 -10.20 6.27
C LYS A 121 0.73 -9.34 5.76
N LYS A 122 1.12 -9.51 4.49
CA LYS A 122 2.19 -8.73 3.85
C LYS A 122 1.85 -7.25 3.76
N LEU A 123 0.62 -6.94 3.36
CA LEU A 123 0.08 -5.59 3.30
C LEU A 123 0.14 -4.91 4.68
N ALA A 124 -0.33 -5.58 5.74
CA ALA A 124 -0.27 -5.04 7.09
C ALA A 124 1.17 -4.77 7.56
N THR A 125 2.12 -5.63 7.18
CA THR A 125 3.55 -5.40 7.44
C THR A 125 4.09 -4.21 6.65
N ALA A 126 3.77 -4.11 5.35
CA ALA A 126 4.22 -3.02 4.49
C ALA A 126 3.72 -1.66 5.01
N ILE A 127 2.44 -1.55 5.36
CA ILE A 127 1.86 -0.31 5.91
C ILE A 127 2.54 0.08 7.23
N LYS A 128 2.82 -0.90 8.12
CA LYS A 128 3.56 -0.63 9.37
C LYS A 128 4.95 -0.10 9.10
N GLN A 129 5.66 -0.66 8.12
CA GLN A 129 6.99 -0.19 7.73
C GLN A 129 6.94 1.23 7.17
N CYS A 130 5.99 1.52 6.26
CA CYS A 130 5.81 2.87 5.72
C CYS A 130 5.58 3.91 6.83
N ASN A 131 4.75 3.59 7.84
CA ASN A 131 4.55 4.47 8.98
C ASN A 131 5.84 4.71 9.77
N GLN A 132 6.64 3.66 10.01
CA GLN A 132 7.91 3.79 10.73
C GLN A 132 8.92 4.65 9.94
N ASP A 133 9.01 4.44 8.63
CA ASP A 133 9.91 5.18 7.78
C ASP A 133 9.51 6.66 7.73
N HIS A 134 8.21 6.95 7.61
CA HIS A 134 7.69 8.32 7.58
C HIS A 134 7.85 9.04 8.93
N MET A 135 7.58 8.36 10.05
CA MET A 135 7.78 8.93 11.39
C MET A 135 9.27 9.15 11.70
N SER A 136 10.16 8.31 11.18
CA SER A 136 11.61 8.44 11.39
C SER A 136 12.20 9.63 10.66
N VAL A 137 11.62 10.02 9.51
CA VAL A 137 12.03 11.23 8.78
C VAL A 137 11.60 12.49 9.54
N ASP A 138 10.37 12.50 10.07
CA ASP A 138 9.81 13.64 10.80
C ASP A 138 10.53 13.91 12.14
N LEU A 139 10.92 12.85 12.85
CA LEU A 139 11.72 12.95 14.07
C LEU A 139 13.16 13.44 13.83
N LYS A 140 13.74 13.17 12.65
CA LYS A 140 15.08 13.68 12.31
C LYS A 140 15.08 15.17 11.96
N LEU A 141 13.97 15.69 11.45
CA LEU A 141 13.80 17.13 11.19
C LEU A 141 13.68 17.94 12.49
N THR A 142 13.37 17.29 13.62
CA THR A 142 13.26 17.94 14.94
C THR A 142 14.45 17.68 15.87
N SER A 143 15.47 16.95 15.41
CA SER A 143 16.67 16.62 16.18
C SER A 143 17.78 17.68 16.02
N ASP A 144 17.80 18.65 16.94
CA ASP A 144 18.97 19.28 17.58
C ASP A 144 20.09 19.97 16.77
N ASP A 145 19.81 20.42 15.55
CA ASP A 145 20.70 21.33 14.79
C ASP A 145 19.95 22.55 14.21
N ASP A 146 18.88 23.01 14.87
CA ASP A 146 18.22 24.25 14.48
C ASP A 146 19.10 25.47 14.86
N PRO A 147 19.64 26.23 13.88
CA PRO A 147 20.51 27.37 14.15
C PRO A 147 19.83 28.46 14.97
N GLN A 148 18.49 28.60 14.84
CA GLN A 148 17.73 29.64 15.53
C GLN A 148 17.62 29.35 17.02
N LEU A 149 17.47 28.08 17.41
CA LEU A 149 17.48 27.66 18.81
C LEU A 149 18.86 27.84 19.44
N ARG A 150 19.95 27.62 18.69
CA ARG A 150 21.32 27.88 19.16
C ARG A 150 21.57 29.36 19.42
N GLU A 151 21.18 30.25 18.50
CA GLU A 151 21.30 31.71 18.70
C GLU A 151 20.52 32.20 19.92
N LEU A 152 19.29 31.72 20.11
CA LEU A 152 18.48 32.06 21.28
C LEU A 152 19.10 31.57 22.59
N THR A 153 19.65 30.36 22.59
CA THR A 153 20.29 29.78 23.79
C THR A 153 21.59 30.52 24.14
N ASP A 154 22.38 30.92 23.14
CA ASP A 154 23.62 31.68 23.34
C ASP A 154 23.36 33.14 23.76
N PHE A 155 22.24 33.73 23.34
CA PHE A 155 21.83 35.07 23.78
C PHE A 155 21.43 35.08 25.26
N ILE A 156 20.63 34.11 25.70
CA ILE A 156 20.17 34.01 27.10
C ILE A 156 21.34 33.72 28.06
N ARG A 157 22.39 33.03 27.58
CA ARG A 157 23.57 32.70 28.41
C ARG A 157 24.54 33.86 28.60
N LYS A 158 24.35 34.97 27.88
CA LYS A 158 25.22 36.16 27.92
C LYS A 158 24.67 37.32 28.76
N GLU A 159 23.49 37.17 29.36
CA GLU A 159 22.97 38.08 30.41
C GLU A 159 23.19 37.52 31.82
#